data_AF-A0A7S0F147-F1
#
_entry.id   AF-A0A7S0F147-F1
#
_cell.length_a   1.000
_cell.length_b   1.000
_cell.length_c   1.000
_cell.angle_alpha   90.00
_cell.angle_beta   90.00
_cell.angle_gamma   90.00
#
_symmetry.space_group_name_H-M   'P 1'
#
loop_
_entity.id
_entity.type
_entity.pdbx_description
1 polymer ?
#
loop_
_entity_poly.entity_id
_entity_poly.type
_entity_poly.pdbx_seq_one_letter_code
_entity_poly.pdbx_strand_id
1 'polypeptide(L)'
;AGPVVAAACALPATAPRVPGVGDSKTIVDEAAREALYAQIVGTPGVVWSARVVSASRIDEINILMASLEAMRLSVTDVLHRKPQVTRALALIDGPYSPWKEGAKYVRFQEPQPPEGVDLEVVPVTKGDATVYCIAAASIIAKVTRDRLMHTYDAMWPAYGLSQHKGYPVAKHVAAISKHGPCGIHRRTFA
;
A
#
# COMPACT_ATOMS: atom_id res chain seq x y z
N ALA A 1 -2.71 -10.72 -10.58
CA ALA A 1 -3.15 -11.44 -9.37
C ALA A 1 -2.71 -10.72 -8.09
N GLY A 2 -3.31 -11.07 -6.96
CA GLY A 2 -2.98 -10.60 -5.63
C GLY A 2 -3.74 -9.33 -5.21
N PRO A 3 -3.66 -8.98 -3.92
CA PRO A 3 -4.32 -7.81 -3.35
C PRO A 3 -3.65 -6.51 -3.83
N VAL A 4 -4.30 -5.39 -3.52
CA VAL A 4 -3.63 -4.09 -3.41
C VAL A 4 -3.28 -3.86 -1.95
N VAL A 5 -2.09 -3.32 -1.71
CA VAL A 5 -1.61 -2.97 -0.37
C VAL A 5 -1.24 -1.50 -0.38
N ALA A 6 -1.74 -0.76 0.59
CA ALA A 6 -1.27 0.58 0.90
C ALA A 6 -0.75 0.60 2.33
N ALA A 7 0.06 1.60 2.64
CA ALA A 7 0.57 1.80 3.99
C ALA A 7 0.55 3.29 4.33
N ALA A 8 0.50 3.57 5.62
CA ALA A 8 0.70 4.90 6.18
C ALA A 8 1.88 4.85 7.13
N CYS A 9 2.71 5.88 7.11
CA CYS A 9 3.90 5.99 7.95
C CYS A 9 3.97 7.39 8.54
N ALA A 10 3.65 7.52 9.83
CA ALA A 10 3.80 8.74 10.60
C ALA A 10 5.20 8.76 11.23
N LEU A 11 6.00 9.72 10.78
CA LEU A 11 7.37 9.94 11.24
C LEU A 11 7.40 11.13 12.21
N PRO A 12 8.07 11.04 13.37
CA PRO A 12 8.38 12.22 14.16
C PRO A 12 9.19 13.23 13.35
N ALA A 13 8.94 14.53 13.53
CA ALA A 13 9.70 15.58 12.85
C ALA A 13 11.21 15.53 13.17
N THR A 14 11.56 14.99 14.34
CA THR A 14 12.93 14.82 14.83
C THR A 14 13.54 13.48 14.47
N ALA A 15 12.78 12.55 13.86
CA ALA A 15 13.30 11.24 13.54
C ALA A 15 14.38 11.34 12.45
N PRO A 16 15.53 10.68 12.62
CA PRO A 16 16.55 10.64 11.58
C PRO A 16 15.97 9.97 10.33
N ARG A 17 16.35 10.50 9.17
CA ARG A 17 16.03 9.84 7.90
C ARG A 17 16.91 8.61 7.74
N VAL A 18 16.31 7.51 7.36
CA VAL A 18 17.00 6.27 7.00
C VAL A 18 17.64 6.47 5.62
N PRO A 19 18.98 6.40 5.50
CA PRO A 19 19.66 6.51 4.21
C PRO A 19 19.19 5.44 3.22
N GLY A 20 19.02 5.82 1.95
CA GLY A 20 18.58 4.89 0.90
C GLY A 20 17.06 4.74 0.77
N VAL A 21 16.26 5.37 1.63
CA VAL A 21 14.81 5.48 1.42
C VAL A 21 14.52 6.44 0.26
N GLY A 22 13.85 5.90 -0.76
CA GLY A 22 13.43 6.61 -1.96
C GLY A 22 12.33 5.83 -2.69
N ASP A 23 12.22 5.98 -4.01
CA ASP A 23 11.24 5.24 -4.81
C ASP A 23 11.48 3.71 -4.66
N SER A 24 10.54 3.04 -3.98
CA SER A 24 10.60 1.61 -3.68
C SER A 24 10.74 0.71 -4.93
N LYS A 25 10.36 1.20 -6.11
CA LYS A 25 10.46 0.47 -7.38
C LYS A 25 11.87 0.49 -7.96
N THR A 26 12.67 1.49 -7.59
CA THR A 26 14.09 1.58 -8.00
C THR A 26 14.99 0.67 -7.17
N ILE A 27 14.50 0.24 -5.99
CA ILE A 27 15.17 -0.71 -5.11
C ILE A 27 14.83 -2.13 -5.59
N VAL A 28 15.56 -2.59 -6.61
CA VAL A 28 15.29 -3.87 -7.29
C VAL A 28 15.57 -5.07 -6.37
N ASP A 29 16.62 -4.97 -5.55
CA ASP A 29 16.98 -6.03 -4.60
C ASP A 29 15.97 -6.13 -3.45
N GLU A 30 15.37 -7.31 -3.32
CA GLU A 30 14.37 -7.61 -2.29
C GLU A 30 15.00 -7.59 -0.89
N ALA A 31 16.25 -8.06 -0.74
CA ALA A 31 16.95 -8.07 0.55
C ALA A 31 17.27 -6.66 1.04
N ALA A 32 17.79 -5.78 0.17
CA ALA A 32 17.97 -4.37 0.48
C ALA A 32 16.66 -3.68 0.88
N ARG A 33 15.56 -3.99 0.18
CA ARG A 33 14.23 -3.43 0.51
C ARG A 33 13.69 -3.93 1.85
N GLU A 34 13.90 -5.21 2.17
CA GLU A 34 13.60 -5.80 3.49
C GLU A 34 14.42 -5.16 4.62
N ALA A 35 15.71 -4.89 4.38
CA ALA A 35 16.57 -4.19 5.34
C ALA A 35 16.09 -2.75 5.60
N LEU A 36 15.72 -2.01 4.54
CA LEU A 36 15.15 -0.66 4.67
C LEU A 36 13.82 -0.68 5.40
N TYR A 37 12.95 -1.66 5.11
CA TYR A 37 11.72 -1.87 5.87
C TYR A 37 12.02 -1.99 7.37
N ALA A 38 12.96 -2.87 7.75
CA ALA A 38 13.33 -3.09 9.14
C ALA A 38 13.84 -1.82 9.82
N GLN A 39 14.66 -1.02 9.12
CA GLN A 39 15.18 0.25 9.63
C GLN A 39 14.07 1.30 9.81
N ILE A 40 13.15 1.43 8.83
CA ILE A 40 12.03 2.38 8.92
C ILE A 40 11.14 2.03 10.11
N VAL A 41 10.68 0.78 10.21
CA VAL A 41 9.74 0.37 11.27
C VAL A 41 10.39 0.29 12.64
N GLY A 42 11.71 0.11 12.69
CA GLY A 42 12.51 0.14 13.92
C GLY A 42 12.93 1.55 14.38
N THR A 43 12.67 2.58 13.58
CA THR A 43 13.04 3.96 13.94
C THR A 43 12.17 4.44 15.13
N PRO A 44 12.77 4.92 16.23
CA PRO A 44 12.01 5.35 17.40
C PRO A 44 10.94 6.41 17.10
N GLY A 45 9.74 6.19 17.62
CA GLY A 45 8.61 7.09 17.46
C GLY A 45 7.86 6.98 16.13
N VAL A 46 8.35 6.18 15.17
CA VAL A 46 7.62 5.88 13.95
C VAL A 46 6.39 5.04 14.27
N VAL A 47 5.24 5.47 13.75
CA VAL A 47 3.99 4.73 13.81
C VAL A 47 3.53 4.46 12.38
N TRP A 48 3.25 3.21 12.07
CA TRP A 48 2.86 2.83 10.72
C TRP A 48 1.73 1.80 10.75
N SER A 49 1.08 1.64 9.60
CA SER A 49 0.12 0.58 9.32
C SER A 49 0.22 0.18 7.84
N ALA A 50 -0.21 -1.04 7.53
CA ALA A 50 -0.39 -1.49 6.15
C ALA A 50 -1.73 -2.20 6.03
N ARG A 51 -2.50 -1.85 4.99
CA ARG A 51 -3.83 -2.41 4.74
C ARG A 51 -3.85 -3.13 3.42
N VAL A 52 -4.46 -4.30 3.46
CA VAL A 52 -4.57 -5.23 2.34
C VAL A 52 -6.03 -5.24 1.89
N VAL A 53 -6.26 -4.98 0.60
CA VAL A 53 -7.59 -5.09 -0.02
C VAL A 53 -7.53 -6.21 -1.05
N SER A 54 -8.43 -7.19 -0.90
CA SER A 54 -8.40 -8.45 -1.65
C SER A 54 -8.68 -8.27 -3.15
N ALA A 55 -8.32 -9.28 -3.94
CA ALA A 55 -8.65 -9.31 -5.37
C ALA A 55 -10.18 -9.30 -5.61
N SER A 56 -10.96 -9.99 -4.77
CA SER A 56 -12.42 -9.97 -4.85
C SER A 56 -12.98 -8.56 -4.61
N ARG A 57 -12.47 -7.86 -3.59
CA ARG A 57 -12.87 -6.48 -3.33
C ARG A 57 -12.47 -5.55 -4.47
N ILE A 58 -11.27 -5.73 -5.04
CA ILE A 58 -10.86 -5.00 -6.25
C ILE A 58 -11.84 -5.22 -7.40
N ASP A 59 -12.33 -6.45 -7.61
CA ASP A 59 -13.32 -6.74 -8.66
C ASP A 59 -14.68 -6.08 -8.36
N GLU A 60 -15.09 -5.99 -7.10
CA GLU A 60 -16.34 -5.32 -6.68
C GLU A 60 -16.31 -3.81 -6.90
N ILE A 61 -15.20 -3.15 -6.54
CA ILE A 61 -15.16 -1.69 -6.44
C ILE A 61 -14.18 -1.03 -7.40
N ASN A 62 -13.52 -1.78 -8.27
CA ASN A 62 -12.40 -1.37 -9.12
C ASN A 62 -11.08 -1.04 -8.37
N ILE A 63 -9.97 -1.06 -9.11
CA ILE A 63 -8.63 -0.91 -8.54
C ILE A 63 -8.37 0.48 -7.96
N LEU A 64 -8.94 1.53 -8.54
CA LEU A 64 -8.75 2.88 -8.03
C LEU A 64 -9.42 3.02 -6.66
N MET A 65 -10.68 2.59 -6.53
CA MET A 65 -11.37 2.65 -5.24
C MET A 65 -10.72 1.76 -4.19
N ALA A 66 -10.29 0.54 -4.59
CA ALA A 66 -9.61 -0.37 -3.67
C ALA A 66 -8.27 0.20 -3.17
N SER A 67 -7.55 0.94 -4.01
CA SER A 67 -6.31 1.62 -3.62
C SER A 67 -6.60 2.75 -2.63
N LEU A 68 -7.62 3.57 -2.91
CA LEU A 68 -8.05 4.64 -1.99
C LEU A 68 -8.58 4.08 -0.67
N GLU A 69 -9.35 2.99 -0.69
CA GLU A 69 -9.82 2.29 0.50
C GLU A 69 -8.64 1.78 1.34
N ALA A 70 -7.63 1.17 0.73
CA ALA A 70 -6.43 0.73 1.44
C ALA A 70 -5.66 1.91 2.07
N MET A 71 -5.51 3.02 1.35
CA MET A 71 -4.85 4.24 1.87
C MET A 71 -5.63 4.84 3.04
N ARG A 72 -6.95 4.94 2.89
CA ARG A 72 -7.89 5.46 3.90
C ARG A 72 -7.76 4.69 5.21
N LEU A 73 -7.93 3.37 5.13
CA LEU A 73 -7.81 2.47 6.28
C LEU A 73 -6.41 2.55 6.92
N SER A 74 -5.35 2.71 6.11
CA SER A 74 -3.99 2.77 6.65
C SER A 74 -3.79 4.04 7.48
N VAL A 75 -4.18 5.19 6.95
CA VAL A 75 -4.08 6.46 7.67
C VAL A 75 -4.94 6.45 8.93
N THR A 76 -6.18 5.96 8.87
CA THR A 76 -7.04 5.82 10.07
C THR A 76 -6.41 4.93 11.14
N ASP A 77 -5.84 3.78 10.77
CA ASP A 77 -5.15 2.88 11.71
C ASP A 77 -3.95 3.56 12.40
N VAL A 78 -3.22 4.43 11.68
CA VAL A 78 -2.11 5.21 12.27
C VAL A 78 -2.64 6.26 13.25
N LEU A 79 -3.71 6.97 12.90
CA LEU A 79 -4.30 8.00 13.77
C LEU A 79 -4.88 7.39 15.05
N HIS A 80 -5.54 6.23 14.99
CA HIS A 80 -5.99 5.50 16.18
C HIS A 80 -4.85 5.09 17.11
N ARG A 81 -3.65 4.83 16.57
CA ARG A 81 -2.44 4.53 17.36
C ARG A 81 -1.78 5.78 17.93
N LYS A 82 -2.28 6.97 17.62
CA LYS A 82 -1.80 8.26 18.12
C LYS A 82 -2.97 9.10 18.67
N PRO A 83 -3.69 8.62 19.71
CA PRO A 83 -4.89 9.29 20.23
C PRO A 83 -4.64 10.71 20.77
N GLN A 84 -3.38 11.07 21.05
CA GLN A 84 -2.99 12.42 21.46
C GLN A 84 -2.92 13.45 20.32
N VAL A 85 -3.00 13.02 19.07
CA VAL A 85 -2.91 13.91 17.90
C VAL A 85 -4.29 14.50 17.61
N THR A 86 -4.41 15.82 17.69
CA THR A 86 -5.65 16.55 17.34
C THR A 86 -5.60 17.23 15.98
N ARG A 87 -4.41 17.34 15.37
CA ARG A 87 -4.23 17.86 14.02
C ARG A 87 -3.19 17.03 13.27
N ALA A 88 -3.50 16.65 12.04
CA ALA A 88 -2.63 15.82 11.20
C ALA A 88 -2.63 16.29 9.74
N LEU A 89 -1.49 16.10 9.08
CA LEU A 89 -1.34 16.28 7.64
C LEU A 89 -0.99 14.93 7.01
N ALA A 90 -1.85 14.42 6.14
CA ALA A 90 -1.62 13.21 5.37
C ALA A 90 -1.21 13.57 3.93
N LEU A 91 0.04 13.26 3.58
CA LEU A 91 0.54 13.34 2.21
C LEU A 91 0.28 12.01 1.50
N ILE A 92 -0.54 12.00 0.45
CA ILE A 92 -0.99 10.79 -0.24
C ILE A 92 -0.33 10.69 -1.62
N ASP A 93 0.26 9.54 -1.95
CA ASP A 93 0.81 9.34 -3.28
C ASP A 93 -0.30 9.24 -4.34
N GLY A 94 -0.14 10.03 -5.39
CA GLY A 94 -1.07 10.10 -6.52
C GLY A 94 -1.92 11.37 -6.53
N PRO A 95 -2.84 11.48 -7.51
CA PRO A 95 -3.58 12.71 -7.75
C PRO A 95 -4.89 12.82 -6.96
N TYR A 96 -5.26 11.82 -6.16
CA TYR A 96 -6.57 11.72 -5.53
C TYR A 96 -6.47 11.58 -4.01
N SER A 97 -7.44 12.19 -3.30
CA SER A 97 -7.58 12.05 -1.85
C SER A 97 -8.55 10.89 -1.51
N PRO A 98 -8.28 10.09 -0.47
CA PRO A 98 -9.18 9.02 -0.03
C PRO A 98 -10.49 9.49 0.62
N TRP A 99 -10.62 10.78 0.99
CA TRP A 99 -11.77 11.34 1.71
C TRP A 99 -12.51 12.46 0.96
N LYS A 100 -12.18 12.74 -0.31
CA LYS A 100 -12.77 13.91 -0.99
C LYS A 100 -14.24 13.70 -1.34
N GLU A 101 -15.09 14.57 -0.81
CA GLU A 101 -16.50 14.70 -1.12
C GLU A 101 -16.73 15.13 -2.59
N GLY A 102 -17.76 14.56 -3.24
CA GLY A 102 -18.15 14.92 -4.61
C GLY A 102 -17.20 14.45 -5.74
N ALA A 103 -16.14 13.71 -5.42
CA ALA A 103 -15.28 13.15 -6.45
C ALA A 103 -15.98 11.97 -7.16
N LYS A 104 -16.05 12.02 -8.50
CA LYS A 104 -16.45 10.91 -9.40
C LYS A 104 -15.76 9.56 -9.08
N TYR A 105 -14.71 9.60 -8.26
CA TYR A 105 -13.77 8.53 -7.96
C TYR A 105 -13.67 8.18 -6.47
N VAL A 106 -14.59 8.60 -5.61
CA VAL A 106 -14.63 8.12 -4.21
C VAL A 106 -16.06 7.70 -3.90
N ARG A 107 -16.35 6.40 -4.01
CA ARG A 107 -17.68 5.85 -3.70
C ARG A 107 -17.92 5.65 -2.20
N PHE A 108 -16.87 5.47 -1.41
CA PHE A 108 -16.94 5.16 0.02
C PHE A 108 -15.97 6.05 0.79
N GLN A 109 -16.47 6.72 1.83
CA GLN A 109 -15.67 7.63 2.66
C GLN A 109 -15.39 7.08 4.06
N GLU A 110 -15.90 5.88 4.39
CA GLU A 110 -15.82 5.31 5.74
C GLU A 110 -14.74 4.24 5.93
N PRO A 111 -13.96 4.24 7.04
CA PRO A 111 -14.09 5.18 8.16
C PRO A 111 -13.58 6.60 7.88
N GLN A 112 -14.26 7.56 8.49
CA GLN A 112 -13.71 8.90 8.74
C GLN A 112 -12.47 8.85 9.64
N PRO A 113 -11.65 9.91 9.68
CA PRO A 113 -10.62 10.07 10.71
C PRO A 113 -11.24 9.98 12.13
N PRO A 114 -10.45 9.63 13.16
CA PRO A 114 -10.95 9.57 14.53
C PRO A 114 -11.55 10.92 14.95
N GLU A 115 -12.59 10.88 15.78
CA GLU A 115 -13.26 12.09 16.27
C GLU A 115 -12.26 13.02 16.97
N GLY A 116 -12.38 14.34 16.72
CA GLY A 116 -11.49 15.35 17.29
C GLY A 116 -10.14 15.50 16.57
N VAL A 117 -9.90 14.77 15.47
CA VAL A 117 -8.72 14.94 14.63
C VAL A 117 -9.04 15.82 13.43
N ASP A 118 -8.45 17.01 13.37
CA ASP A 118 -8.42 17.86 12.18
C ASP A 118 -7.39 17.32 11.18
N LEU A 119 -7.86 16.56 10.19
CA LEU A 119 -7.02 15.92 9.18
C LEU A 119 -7.03 16.71 7.86
N GLU A 120 -5.89 17.32 7.53
CA GLU A 120 -5.62 17.83 6.20
C GLU A 120 -5.06 16.72 5.31
N VAL A 121 -5.61 16.55 4.10
CA VAL A 121 -5.15 15.53 3.14
C VAL A 121 -4.68 16.18 1.85
N VAL A 122 -3.40 15.98 1.52
CA VAL A 122 -2.76 16.56 0.33
C VAL A 122 -2.27 15.45 -0.59
N PRO A 123 -2.91 15.25 -1.76
CA PRO A 123 -2.39 14.36 -2.80
C PRO A 123 -1.09 14.94 -3.41
N VAL A 124 -0.09 14.08 -3.62
CA VAL A 124 1.20 14.41 -4.19
C VAL A 124 1.48 13.46 -5.35
N THR A 125 1.54 13.99 -6.57
CA THR A 125 1.87 13.17 -7.75
C THR A 125 3.34 12.76 -7.71
N LYS A 126 3.63 11.45 -7.80
CA LYS A 126 4.99 10.89 -7.65
C LYS A 126 5.61 11.27 -6.31
N GLY A 127 4.79 11.16 -5.25
CA GLY A 127 5.20 11.50 -3.91
C GLY A 127 6.29 10.56 -3.38
N ASP A 128 6.28 9.30 -3.81
CA ASP A 128 7.29 8.29 -3.46
C ASP A 128 8.73 8.69 -3.88
N ALA A 129 8.86 9.45 -4.96
CA ALA A 129 10.15 9.95 -5.44
C ALA A 129 10.60 11.27 -4.80
N THR A 130 9.70 12.01 -4.16
CA THR A 130 9.93 13.43 -3.76
C THR A 130 9.70 13.72 -2.28
N VAL A 131 8.91 12.89 -1.59
CA VAL A 131 8.51 13.08 -0.19
C VAL A 131 8.91 11.85 0.62
N TYR A 132 9.77 12.08 1.61
CA TYR A 132 10.36 10.99 2.42
C TYR A 132 9.31 10.11 3.14
N CYS A 133 8.25 10.70 3.74
CA CYS A 133 7.22 9.89 4.41
C CYS A 133 6.42 9.02 3.44
N ILE A 134 6.19 9.50 2.22
CA ILE A 134 5.55 8.72 1.16
C ILE A 134 6.49 7.61 0.68
N ALA A 135 7.78 7.91 0.47
CA ALA A 135 8.79 6.92 0.13
C ALA A 135 8.85 5.79 1.17
N ALA A 136 8.91 6.13 2.46
CA ALA A 136 8.91 5.17 3.55
C ALA A 136 7.63 4.30 3.57
N ALA A 137 6.46 4.92 3.41
CA ALA A 137 5.20 4.19 3.30
C ALA A 137 5.17 3.26 2.08
N SER A 138 5.71 3.68 0.93
CA SER A 138 5.77 2.86 -0.28
C SER A 138 6.61 1.59 -0.08
N ILE A 139 7.72 1.68 0.66
CA ILE A 139 8.56 0.53 1.02
C ILE A 139 7.78 -0.43 1.92
N ILE A 140 7.08 0.08 2.94
CA ILE A 140 6.23 -0.72 3.83
C ILE A 140 5.16 -1.47 3.05
N ALA A 141 4.44 -0.79 2.16
CA ALA A 141 3.41 -1.39 1.32
C ALA A 141 3.99 -2.47 0.38
N LYS A 142 5.13 -2.17 -0.26
CA LYS A 142 5.79 -3.07 -1.22
C LYS A 142 6.30 -4.34 -0.54
N VAL A 143 7.01 -4.23 0.57
CA VAL A 143 7.49 -5.39 1.34
C VAL A 143 6.32 -6.23 1.84
N THR A 144 5.29 -5.59 2.38
CA THR A 144 4.07 -6.29 2.85
C THR A 144 3.43 -7.08 1.70
N ARG A 145 3.28 -6.46 0.52
CA ARG A 145 2.71 -7.12 -0.65
C ARG A 145 3.59 -8.27 -1.15
N ASP A 146 4.90 -8.08 -1.23
CA ASP A 146 5.81 -9.11 -1.74
C ASP A 146 5.83 -10.35 -0.84
N ARG A 147 5.83 -10.16 0.48
CA ARG A 147 5.65 -11.26 1.46
C ARG A 147 4.35 -12.03 1.25
N LEU A 148 3.23 -11.34 1.03
CA LEU A 148 1.95 -12.01 0.71
C LEU A 148 2.03 -12.80 -0.60
N MET A 149 2.71 -12.28 -1.62
CA MET A 149 2.86 -13.00 -2.88
C MET A 149 3.70 -14.27 -2.75
N HIS A 150 4.70 -14.29 -1.85
CA HIS A 150 5.43 -15.52 -1.49
C HIS A 150 4.53 -16.53 -0.79
N THR A 151 3.72 -16.10 0.18
CA THR A 151 2.74 -16.98 0.83
C THR A 151 1.76 -17.57 -0.18
N TYR A 152 1.26 -16.75 -1.11
CA TYR A 152 0.36 -17.21 -2.14
C TYR A 152 1.02 -18.14 -3.16
N ASP A 153 2.31 -17.98 -3.44
CA ASP A 153 3.05 -18.91 -4.28
C ASP A 153 3.10 -20.31 -3.65
N ALA A 154 3.31 -20.39 -2.33
CA ALA A 154 3.26 -21.67 -1.63
C ALA A 154 1.86 -22.32 -1.67
N MET A 155 0.79 -21.52 -1.63
CA MET A 155 -0.59 -22.00 -1.74
C MET A 155 -0.99 -22.40 -3.17
N TRP A 156 -0.46 -21.70 -4.17
CA TRP A 156 -0.74 -21.91 -5.59
C TRP A 156 0.57 -22.01 -6.39
N PRO A 157 1.36 -23.09 -6.22
CA PRO A 157 2.71 -23.20 -6.77
C PRO A 157 2.77 -23.24 -8.30
N ALA A 158 1.66 -23.59 -8.95
CA ALA A 158 1.57 -23.66 -10.42
C ALA A 158 1.74 -22.29 -11.12
N TYR A 159 1.64 -21.18 -10.38
CA TYR A 159 1.56 -19.84 -10.97
C TYR A 159 2.86 -19.03 -10.89
N GLY A 160 3.87 -19.43 -10.11
CA GLY A 160 5.16 -18.72 -10.02
C GLY A 160 5.08 -17.31 -9.41
N LEU A 161 4.10 -17.08 -8.54
CA LEU A 161 3.73 -15.78 -7.97
C LEU A 161 4.86 -15.12 -7.18
N SER A 162 5.77 -15.88 -6.58
CA SER A 162 6.93 -15.36 -5.85
C SER A 162 7.91 -14.60 -6.77
N GLN A 163 7.99 -14.98 -8.06
CA GLN A 163 8.95 -14.41 -9.01
C GLN A 163 8.44 -13.11 -9.63
N HIS A 164 7.19 -13.11 -10.10
CA HIS A 164 6.60 -11.97 -10.81
C HIS A 164 5.51 -11.26 -10.01
N LYS A 165 5.31 -11.58 -8.73
CA LYS A 165 4.41 -10.89 -7.79
C LYS A 165 2.98 -10.66 -8.33
N GLY A 166 2.52 -11.59 -9.16
CA GLY A 166 1.21 -11.53 -9.80
C GLY A 166 1.07 -10.61 -11.04
N TYR A 167 2.16 -10.03 -11.56
CA TYR A 167 2.19 -9.28 -12.82
C TYR A 167 1.95 -10.20 -14.05
N PRO A 168 1.38 -9.68 -15.16
CA PRO A 168 0.99 -10.47 -16.33
C PRO A 168 2.20 -10.77 -17.25
N VAL A 169 3.24 -11.40 -16.69
CA VAL A 169 4.37 -11.89 -17.49
C VAL A 169 3.97 -13.16 -18.25
N ALA A 170 4.66 -13.47 -19.36
CA ALA A 170 4.34 -14.62 -20.21
C ALA A 170 4.15 -15.94 -19.44
N LYS A 171 5.02 -16.22 -18.46
CA LYS A 171 4.89 -17.41 -17.58
C LYS A 171 3.59 -17.43 -16.78
N HIS A 172 3.16 -16.29 -16.26
CA HIS A 172 1.94 -16.18 -15.46
C HIS A 172 0.70 -16.34 -16.32
N VAL A 173 0.67 -15.70 -17.49
CA VAL A 173 -0.42 -15.85 -18.47
C VAL A 173 -0.55 -17.31 -18.89
N ALA A 174 0.56 -17.97 -19.22
CA ALA A 174 0.55 -19.39 -19.57
C ALA A 174 0.04 -20.28 -18.42
N ALA A 175 0.41 -19.99 -17.17
CA ALA A 175 -0.10 -20.71 -16.00
C ALA A 175 -1.63 -20.53 -15.84
N ILE A 176 -2.14 -19.32 -16.04
CA ILE A 176 -3.59 -19.04 -16.01
C ILE A 176 -4.30 -19.78 -17.13
N SER A 177 -3.76 -19.78 -18.37
CA SER A 177 -4.35 -20.51 -19.49
C SER A 177 -4.41 -22.02 -19.24
N LYS A 178 -3.40 -22.58 -18.57
CA LYS A 178 -3.30 -24.01 -18.30
C LYS A 178 -4.15 -24.46 -17.10
N HIS A 179 -4.17 -23.68 -16.03
CA HIS A 179 -4.74 -24.07 -14.74
C HIS A 179 -6.04 -23.33 -14.38
N GLY A 180 -6.44 -22.34 -15.19
CA GLY A 180 -7.51 -21.39 -14.84
C GLY A 180 -7.06 -20.37 -13.79
N PRO A 181 -7.86 -19.32 -13.52
CA PRO A 181 -7.57 -18.35 -12.47
C PRO A 181 -7.84 -18.94 -11.07
N CYS A 182 -6.87 -18.83 -10.15
CA CYS A 182 -7.08 -19.15 -8.73
C CYS A 182 -7.75 -18.00 -7.93
N GLY A 183 -8.04 -18.23 -6.64
CA GLY A 183 -8.81 -17.33 -5.77
C GLY A 183 -8.25 -15.90 -5.57
N ILE A 184 -6.98 -15.67 -5.88
CA ILE A 184 -6.37 -14.33 -5.79
C ILE A 184 -6.26 -13.60 -7.15
N HIS A 185 -6.75 -14.19 -8.24
CA HIS A 185 -6.80 -13.52 -9.53
C HIS A 185 -7.91 -12.48 -9.54
N ARG A 186 -7.63 -11.32 -10.12
CA ARG A 186 -8.59 -10.24 -10.34
C ARG A 186 -9.27 -10.54 -11.66
N ARG A 187 -10.57 -10.82 -11.64
CA ARG A 187 -11.33 -11.29 -12.80
C ARG A 187 -11.76 -10.16 -13.74
N THR A 188 -11.77 -8.93 -13.23
CA THR A 188 -12.15 -7.74 -13.99
C THR A 188 -11.01 -7.10 -14.78
N PHE A 189 -9.79 -7.62 -14.63
CA PHE A 189 -8.61 -7.17 -15.36
C PHE A 189 -8.54 -7.92 -16.69
N ALA A 190 -8.36 -7.19 -17.80
CA ALA A 190 -8.19 -7.74 -19.14
C ALA A 190 -6.80 -8.38 -19.34
#